data_AF-A0A2G2HH82-F1
#
_entry.id   AF-A0A2G2HH82-F1
#
_cell.length_a   1.000
_cell.length_b   1.000
_cell.length_c   1.000
_cell.angle_alpha   90.00
_cell.angle_beta   90.00
_cell.angle_gamma   90.00
#
_symmetry.space_group_name_H-M   'P 1'
#
loop_
_entity.id
_entity.type
_entity.pdbx_description
1 polymer ?
#
loop_
_entity_poly.entity_id
_entity_poly.type
_entity_poly.pdbx_seq_one_letter_code
_entity_poly.pdbx_strand_id
1 'polypeptide(L)'
;MNLIFEGLHTMFFQLKVVTILENERAVLVFIIACAIIGFIAVLLDLCIFILKKESVLELEHSFKTTLVFLLMWSFGAAVIGLLGQMVNLFQVSLSASVAVGFTWPLLFTKIIKKLKEKEENEEPEQKSTEEG
;
A
#
# COMPACT_ATOMS: atom_id res chain seq x y z
N MET A 1 -5.06 25.49 -5.48
CA MET A 1 -4.72 24.20 -6.12
C MET A 1 -5.26 23.06 -5.25
N ASN A 2 -5.62 21.92 -5.82
CA ASN A 2 -6.16 20.80 -5.05
C ASN A 2 -5.04 20.14 -4.21
N LEU A 3 -5.14 20.14 -2.88
CA LEU A 3 -4.12 19.64 -1.95
C LEU A 3 -3.64 18.22 -2.27
N ILE A 4 -4.52 17.39 -2.84
CA ILE A 4 -4.21 16.01 -3.24
C ILE A 4 -3.26 16.01 -4.45
N PHE A 5 -3.54 16.86 -5.44
CA PHE A 5 -2.73 16.97 -6.64
C PHE A 5 -1.33 17.49 -6.31
N GLU A 6 -1.23 18.48 -5.43
CA GLU A 6 0.05 19.04 -4.98
C GLU A 6 0.89 18.01 -4.21
N GLY A 7 0.25 17.22 -3.34
CA GLY A 7 0.89 16.10 -2.65
C GLY A 7 1.38 15.02 -3.62
N LEU A 8 0.55 14.62 -4.58
CA LEU A 8 0.94 13.64 -5.62
C LEU A 8 2.09 14.18 -6.47
N HIS A 9 2.04 15.45 -6.88
CA HIS A 9 3.11 16.05 -7.67
C HIS A 9 4.45 16.04 -6.92
N THR A 10 4.42 16.43 -5.65
CA THR A 10 5.60 16.41 -4.77
C THR A 10 6.17 14.99 -4.63
N MET A 11 5.29 14.02 -4.43
CA MET A 11 5.67 12.62 -4.25
C MET A 11 6.25 11.98 -5.52
N PHE A 12 5.59 12.16 -6.67
CA PHE A 12 5.97 11.51 -7.94
C PHE A 12 7.10 12.24 -8.68
N PHE A 13 7.09 13.57 -8.70
CA PHE A 13 8.05 14.34 -9.51
C PHE A 13 9.21 14.90 -8.70
N GLN A 14 8.99 15.23 -7.42
CA GLN A 14 10.08 15.70 -6.56
C GLN A 14 10.70 14.58 -5.72
N LEU A 15 10.11 13.37 -5.75
CA LEU A 15 10.59 12.19 -5.02
C LEU A 15 10.74 12.42 -3.51
N LYS A 16 9.95 13.34 -2.95
CA LYS A 16 9.97 13.69 -1.54
C LYS A 16 8.94 12.91 -0.75
N VAL A 17 9.25 12.66 0.53
CA VAL A 17 8.30 12.17 1.52
C VAL A 17 7.30 13.29 1.81
N VAL A 18 6.01 12.99 1.81
CA VAL A 18 4.96 13.97 2.13
C VAL A 18 4.55 13.76 3.57
N THR A 19 4.79 14.73 4.43
CA THR A 19 4.42 14.62 5.85
C THR A 19 3.05 15.24 6.14
N ILE A 20 2.42 14.84 7.24
CA ILE A 20 1.13 15.41 7.69
C ILE A 20 1.26 16.91 8.01
N LEU A 21 2.46 17.36 8.41
CA LEU A 21 2.76 18.77 8.69
C LEU A 21 2.76 19.64 7.44
N GLU A 22 3.16 19.08 6.29
CA GLU A 22 3.20 19.78 5.01
C GLU A 22 1.89 19.63 4.23
N ASN A 23 1.16 18.54 4.46
CA ASN A 23 -0.10 18.25 3.79
C ASN A 23 -1.06 17.50 4.73
N GLU A 24 -2.14 18.16 5.14
CA GLU A 24 -3.18 17.58 5.98
C GLU A 24 -3.82 16.32 5.37
N ARG A 25 -3.70 16.13 4.05
CA ARG A 25 -4.23 14.99 3.30
C ARG A 25 -3.13 13.98 2.90
N ALA A 26 -1.96 14.00 3.55
CA ALA A 26 -0.83 13.11 3.24
C ALA A 26 -1.23 11.63 3.16
N VAL A 27 -2.08 11.16 4.08
CA VAL A 27 -2.58 9.77 4.08
C VAL A 27 -3.40 9.47 2.81
N LEU A 28 -4.28 10.39 2.41
CA LEU A 28 -5.10 10.23 1.22
C LEU A 28 -4.24 10.30 -0.06
N VAL A 29 -3.24 11.19 -0.09
CA VAL A 29 -2.22 11.24 -1.15
C VAL A 29 -1.51 9.89 -1.27
N PHE A 30 -1.09 9.30 -0.15
CA PHE A 30 -0.44 7.99 -0.13
C PHE A 30 -1.31 6.87 -0.70
N ILE A 31 -2.59 6.82 -0.29
CA ILE A 31 -3.53 5.79 -0.72
C ILE A 31 -3.74 5.88 -2.24
N ILE A 32 -3.93 7.09 -2.77
CA ILE A 32 -4.06 7.30 -4.21
C ILE A 32 -2.77 6.94 -4.93
N ALA A 33 -1.60 7.31 -4.39
CA ALA A 33 -0.32 6.93 -4.96
C ALA A 33 -0.16 5.40 -5.03
N CYS A 34 -0.54 4.66 -3.98
CA CYS A 34 -0.54 3.19 -3.98
C CYS A 34 -1.46 2.62 -5.07
N ALA A 35 -2.66 3.18 -5.24
CA ALA A 35 -3.59 2.76 -6.29
C ALA A 35 -3.02 3.00 -7.70
N ILE A 36 -2.41 4.16 -7.94
CA ILE A 36 -1.76 4.51 -9.22
C ILE A 36 -0.62 3.54 -9.53
N ILE A 37 0.25 3.26 -8.55
CA ILE A 37 1.33 2.28 -8.75
C ILE A 37 0.75 0.88 -9.01
N GLY A 38 -0.26 0.44 -8.26
CA GLY A 38 -0.91 -0.84 -8.48
C GLY A 38 -1.47 -0.97 -9.90
N PHE A 39 -2.11 0.08 -10.40
CA PHE A 39 -2.58 0.15 -11.78
C PHE A 39 -1.44 0.02 -12.79
N ILE A 40 -0.35 0.77 -12.60
CA ILE A 40 0.84 0.73 -13.44
C ILE A 40 1.49 -0.65 -13.41
N ALA A 41 1.52 -1.31 -12.25
CA ALA A 41 2.10 -2.65 -12.10
C ALA A 41 1.37 -3.68 -12.99
N VAL A 42 0.04 -3.69 -12.98
CA VAL A 42 -0.74 -4.59 -13.85
C VAL A 42 -0.62 -4.21 -15.33
N LEU A 43 -0.54 -2.91 -15.66
CA LEU A 43 -0.29 -2.49 -17.04
C LEU A 43 1.08 -2.95 -17.54
N LEU A 44 2.11 -2.81 -16.72
CA LEU A 44 3.46 -3.26 -17.05
C LEU A 44 3.49 -4.78 -17.24
N ASP A 45 2.81 -5.52 -16.36
CA ASP A 45 2.68 -6.98 -16.46
C ASP A 45 1.97 -7.41 -17.75
N LEU A 46 0.89 -6.72 -18.14
CA LEU A 46 0.22 -6.94 -19.43
C LEU A 46 1.17 -6.68 -20.61
N CYS A 47 1.95 -5.60 -20.58
CA CYS A 47 2.93 -5.31 -21.63
C CYS A 47 3.97 -6.43 -21.75
N ILE A 48 4.48 -6.93 -20.61
CA ILE A 48 5.43 -8.04 -20.57
C ILE A 48 4.77 -9.32 -21.13
N PHE A 49 3.54 -9.61 -20.71
CA PHE A 49 2.78 -10.75 -21.20
C PHE A 49 2.56 -10.70 -22.73
N ILE A 50 2.27 -9.54 -23.29
CA ILE A 50 2.12 -9.38 -24.74
C ILE A 50 3.43 -9.68 -25.48
N LEU A 51 4.57 -9.22 -24.95
CA LEU A 51 5.88 -9.36 -25.57
C LEU A 51 6.51 -10.74 -25.39
N LYS A 52 6.35 -11.36 -24.21
CA LYS A 52 7.05 -12.60 -23.82
C LYS A 52 6.15 -13.81 -23.63
N LYS A 53 4.82 -13.63 -23.62
CA LYS A 53 3.83 -14.67 -23.26
C LYS A 53 3.98 -15.23 -21.84
N GLU A 54 4.65 -14.47 -20.97
CA GLU A 54 4.84 -14.78 -19.55
C GLU A 54 4.41 -13.56 -18.71
N SER A 55 3.81 -13.80 -17.55
CA SER A 55 3.44 -12.76 -16.57
C SER A 55 4.38 -12.84 -15.37
N VAL A 56 4.87 -11.68 -14.92
CA VAL A 56 5.73 -11.55 -13.74
C VAL A 56 4.90 -11.58 -12.46
N LEU A 57 3.67 -11.08 -12.51
CA LEU A 57 2.72 -11.13 -11.39
C LEU A 57 1.91 -12.43 -11.35
N GLU A 58 2.24 -13.40 -12.20
CA GLU A 58 1.56 -14.69 -12.34
C GLU A 58 0.05 -14.53 -12.63
N LEU A 59 -0.32 -13.47 -13.35
CA LEU A 59 -1.70 -13.14 -13.74
C LEU A 59 -2.05 -13.74 -15.09
N GLU A 60 -3.22 -14.40 -15.15
CA GLU A 60 -3.75 -14.94 -16.41
C GLU A 60 -4.46 -13.84 -17.24
N HIS A 61 -3.73 -13.28 -18.19
CA HIS A 61 -4.21 -12.17 -19.01
C HIS A 61 -5.13 -12.62 -20.16
N SER A 62 -6.40 -12.23 -20.04
CA SER A 62 -7.37 -12.06 -21.13
C SER A 62 -7.91 -10.63 -21.08
N PHE A 63 -8.58 -10.14 -22.14
CA PHE A 63 -9.09 -8.77 -22.13
C PHE A 63 -10.03 -8.49 -20.93
N LYS A 64 -10.94 -9.43 -20.62
CA LYS A 64 -11.86 -9.31 -19.49
C LYS A 64 -11.16 -9.44 -18.14
N THR A 65 -10.30 -10.44 -17.98
CA THR A 65 -9.60 -10.68 -16.71
C THR A 65 -8.60 -9.58 -16.40
N THR A 66 -7.92 -9.02 -17.40
CA THR A 66 -6.98 -7.92 -17.22
C THR A 66 -7.66 -6.66 -16.71
N LEU A 67 -8.86 -6.34 -17.22
CA LEU A 67 -9.63 -5.19 -16.71
C LEU A 67 -10.01 -5.40 -15.23
N VAL A 68 -10.40 -6.62 -14.87
CA VAL A 68 -10.69 -6.97 -13.47
C VAL A 68 -9.42 -6.86 -12.62
N PHE A 69 -8.28 -7.37 -13.08
CA PHE A 69 -7.01 -7.25 -12.37
C PHE A 69 -6.59 -5.80 -12.20
N LEU A 70 -6.72 -4.95 -13.22
CA LEU A 70 -6.44 -3.51 -13.11
C LEU A 70 -7.23 -2.87 -11.97
N LEU A 71 -8.53 -3.14 -11.88
CA LEU A 71 -9.37 -2.56 -10.85
C LEU A 71 -9.10 -3.16 -9.46
N MET A 72 -9.09 -4.49 -9.36
CA MET A 72 -8.94 -5.20 -8.09
C MET A 72 -7.55 -5.03 -7.49
N TRP A 73 -6.51 -5.04 -8.31
CA TRP A 73 -5.13 -4.87 -7.85
C TRP A 73 -4.87 -3.45 -7.34
N SER A 74 -5.33 -2.44 -8.09
CA SER A 74 -5.24 -1.03 -7.67
C SER A 74 -6.03 -0.79 -6.38
N PHE A 75 -7.22 -1.38 -6.27
CA PHE A 75 -8.03 -1.29 -5.07
C PHE A 75 -7.35 -2.00 -3.87
N GLY A 76 -6.80 -3.20 -4.07
CA GLY A 76 -6.03 -3.92 -3.06
C GLY A 76 -4.83 -3.12 -2.57
N ALA A 77 -4.05 -2.52 -3.48
CA ALA A 77 -2.94 -1.64 -3.13
C ALA A 77 -3.40 -0.41 -2.33
N ALA A 78 -4.53 0.20 -2.67
CA ALA A 78 -5.09 1.32 -1.92
C ALA A 78 -5.49 0.91 -0.49
N VAL A 79 -6.17 -0.23 -0.34
CA VAL A 79 -6.60 -0.77 0.95
C VAL A 79 -5.38 -1.12 1.82
N ILE A 80 -4.39 -1.81 1.28
CA ILE A 80 -3.17 -2.16 2.02
C ILE A 80 -2.35 -0.90 2.37
N GLY A 81 -2.31 0.09 1.48
CA GLY A 81 -1.71 1.39 1.77
C GLY A 81 -2.37 2.08 2.97
N LEU A 82 -3.70 2.08 3.02
CA LEU A 82 -4.47 2.62 4.14
C LEU A 82 -4.21 1.84 5.44
N LEU A 83 -4.34 0.52 5.41
CA LEU A 83 -4.13 -0.33 6.60
C LEU A 83 -2.69 -0.20 7.12
N GLY A 84 -1.71 -0.20 6.21
CA GLY A 84 -0.31 -0.01 6.56
C GLY A 84 -0.02 1.34 7.21
N GLN A 85 -0.69 2.42 6.77
CA GLN A 85 -0.62 3.72 7.45
C GLN A 85 -1.27 3.67 8.84
N MET A 86 -2.45 3.03 8.99
CA MET A 86 -3.13 2.90 10.29
C MET A 86 -2.27 2.18 11.34
N VAL A 87 -1.47 1.19 10.94
CA VAL A 87 -0.55 0.46 11.84
C VAL A 87 0.88 1.03 11.88
N ASN A 88 1.08 2.25 11.35
CA ASN A 88 2.36 2.95 11.23
C ASN A 88 3.47 2.06 10.63
N LEU A 89 3.13 1.24 9.63
CA LEU A 89 4.07 0.36 8.93
C LEU A 89 4.85 1.08 7.83
N PHE A 90 4.24 2.09 7.19
CA PHE A 90 4.82 2.79 6.05
C PHE A 90 4.97 4.27 6.32
N GLN A 91 6.04 4.87 5.79
CA GLN A 91 6.11 6.32 5.62
C GLN A 91 5.41 6.71 4.32
N VAL A 92 4.85 7.93 4.26
CA VAL A 92 4.19 8.45 3.06
C VAL A 92 5.26 8.86 2.04
N SER A 93 5.75 7.88 1.29
CA SER A 93 6.83 8.04 0.31
C SER A 93 6.55 7.26 -0.97
N LEU A 94 7.13 7.71 -2.09
CA LEU A 94 6.97 7.02 -3.37
C LEU A 94 7.48 5.57 -3.30
N SER A 95 8.61 5.33 -2.64
CA SER A 95 9.18 3.99 -2.50
C SER A 95 8.24 3.04 -1.75
N ALA A 96 7.58 3.53 -0.69
CA ALA A 96 6.57 2.75 0.02
C ALA A 96 5.35 2.47 -0.87
N SER A 97 4.88 3.44 -1.65
CA SER A 97 3.79 3.21 -2.62
C SER A 97 4.16 2.22 -3.71
N VAL A 98 5.41 2.24 -4.19
CA VAL A 98 5.94 1.23 -5.13
C VAL A 98 5.91 -0.15 -4.49
N ALA A 99 6.45 -0.31 -3.29
CA ALA A 99 6.43 -1.58 -2.59
C ALA A 99 4.99 -2.10 -2.40
N VAL A 100 4.07 -1.24 -1.96
CA VAL A 100 2.65 -1.59 -1.79
C VAL A 100 2.03 -1.98 -3.12
N GLY A 101 2.15 -1.15 -4.16
CA GLY A 101 1.52 -1.40 -5.46
C GLY A 101 1.99 -2.70 -6.13
N PHE A 102 3.25 -3.12 -5.93
CA PHE A 102 3.76 -4.37 -6.52
C PHE A 102 3.56 -5.60 -5.63
N THR A 103 3.53 -5.44 -4.30
CA THR A 103 3.64 -6.59 -3.38
C THR A 103 2.59 -6.60 -2.27
N TRP A 104 1.45 -5.93 -2.47
CA TRP A 104 0.37 -5.85 -1.48
C TRP A 104 -0.09 -7.22 -0.93
N PRO A 105 -0.15 -8.35 -1.69
CA PRO A 105 -0.58 -9.63 -1.12
C PRO A 105 0.39 -10.13 -0.05
N LEU A 106 1.70 -9.95 -0.27
CA LEU A 106 2.75 -10.29 0.69
C LEU A 106 2.69 -9.34 1.90
N LEU A 107 2.47 -8.05 1.67
CA LEU A 107 2.37 -7.06 2.73
C LEU A 107 1.14 -7.26 3.62
N PHE A 108 0.03 -7.74 3.07
CA PHE A 108 -1.16 -8.09 3.84
C PHE A 108 -0.84 -9.12 4.92
N THR A 109 -0.14 -10.20 4.57
CA THR A 109 0.24 -11.24 5.55
C THR A 109 1.13 -10.68 6.67
N LYS A 110 2.05 -9.77 6.34
CA LYS A 110 2.91 -9.09 7.33
C LYS A 110 2.11 -8.19 8.27
N ILE A 111 1.12 -7.46 7.76
CA ILE A 111 0.26 -6.61 8.59
C ILE A 111 -0.53 -7.47 9.58
N ILE A 112 -1.13 -8.57 9.12
CA ILE A 112 -1.87 -9.51 10.00
C ILE A 112 -0.96 -10.07 11.09
N LYS A 113 0.28 -10.46 10.76
CA LYS A 113 1.24 -10.96 11.76
C LYS A 113 1.57 -9.90 12.82
N LYS A 114 1.83 -8.66 12.40
CA LYS A 114 2.16 -7.55 13.30
C LYS A 114 0.99 -7.20 14.24
N LEU A 115 -0.24 -7.32 13.76
CA LEU A 115 -1.44 -7.12 14.59
C LEU A 115 -1.54 -8.20 15.68
N LYS A 116 -1.35 -9.47 15.33
CA LYS A 116 -1.35 -10.58 16.30
C LYS A 116 -0.26 -10.43 17.37
N GLU A 117 0.95 -10.09 16.96
CA GLU A 117 2.07 -9.85 17.90
C GLU A 117 1.76 -8.69 18.87
N LYS A 118 1.03 -7.68 18.42
CA LYS A 118 0.63 -6.56 19.29
C LYS A 118 -0.40 -7.00 20.33
N GLU A 119 -1.38 -7.80 19.93
CA GLU A 119 -2.40 -8.34 20.84
C GLU A 119 -1.79 -9.25 21.92
N GLU A 120 -0.84 -10.12 21.56
CA GLU A 120 -0.19 -11.05 22.50
C GLU A 120 0.68 -10.34 23.55
N ASN A 121 1.21 -9.15 23.23
CA ASN A 121 1.98 -8.34 24.17
C ASN A 121 1.11 -7.40 25.04
N GLU A 122 -0.20 -7.33 24.82
CA GLU A 122 -1.14 -6.43 25.52
C GLU A 122 -2.02 -7.14 26.59
N GLU A 123 -1.86 -8.44 26.84
CA GLU A 123 -2.49 -9.15 27.98
C GLU A 123 -1.60 -9.14 29.26
N PRO A 124 -2.16 -9.02 30.48
CA PRO A 124 -1.81 -7.92 31.39
C PRO A 124 -0.88 -8.26 32.57
N GLU A 125 0.12 -7.40 32.81
CA GLU A 125 0.63 -7.10 34.17
C GLU A 125 -0.46 -6.34 34.97
N GLN A 126 -1.50 -7.04 35.41
CA GLN A 126 -2.40 -6.59 36.47
C GLN A 126 -2.73 -7.76 37.42
N LYS A 127 -1.76 -8.17 38.23
CA LYS A 127 -1.99 -8.76 39.56
C LYS A 127 -0.68 -8.96 40.32
N SER A 128 -0.33 -8.03 41.20
CA SER A 128 0.22 -8.28 42.54
C SER A 128 0.88 -7.04 43.12
N THR A 129 0.09 -6.10 43.64
CA THR A 129 0.50 -5.33 44.83
C THR A 129 -0.74 -4.95 45.64
N GLU A 130 -1.52 -5.96 46.04
CA GLU A 130 -2.13 -5.95 47.37
C GLU A 130 -1.33 -6.98 48.16
N GLU A 131 -0.63 -6.51 49.20
CA GLU A 131 -0.24 -7.18 50.46
C GLU A 131 1.06 -6.59 50.99
N GLY A 132 0.97 -5.91 52.15
CA GLY A 132 2.11 -5.53 52.99
C GLY A 132 2.01 -4.16 53.61
#